data_AF-A0A0F2L6T8-F1
#
_entry.id   AF-A0A0F2L6T8-F1
#
_cell.length_a   1.000
_cell.length_b   1.000
_cell.length_c   1.000
_cell.angle_alpha   90.00
_cell.angle_beta   90.00
_cell.angle_gamma   90.00
#
_symmetry.space_group_name_H-M   'P 1'
#
loop_
_entity.id
_entity.type
_entity.pdbx_description
1 polymer ?
#
loop_
_entity_poly.entity_id
_entity_poly.type
_entity_poly.pdbx_seq_one_letter_code
_entity_poly.pdbx_strand_id
1 'polypeptide(L)'
;MSNEEALFKIIELMRRLERDLAIFYMTMANGIHDNTISSIMRKIGLESATHSYLLTLVKSLMRECLPRNITDLETLSSMQGDIEESLTHVHELMDFVNSKSKVSEDLTGVVIEKLNEFEGFESKATRMYSFLIRSYLPITSTKTDLRRRATSKLIVKLLKGISDDEKEHQELLTLISELLRSEKA
;
A
#
# COMPACT_ATOMS: atom_id res chain seq x y z
N MET A 1 17.90 -10.86 14.10
CA MET A 1 17.24 -9.60 13.71
C MET A 1 16.49 -9.07 14.92
N SER A 2 16.74 -7.83 15.32
CA SER A 2 16.01 -7.18 16.41
C SER A 2 14.61 -6.73 15.95
N ASN A 3 13.68 -6.47 16.88
CA ASN A 3 12.34 -5.95 16.54
C ASN A 3 12.43 -4.60 15.81
N GLU A 4 13.44 -3.79 16.14
CA GLU A 4 13.71 -2.51 15.50
C GLU A 4 14.16 -2.71 14.04
N GLU A 5 15.13 -3.61 13.80
CA GLU A 5 15.60 -3.94 12.46
C GLU A 5 14.46 -4.49 11.58
N ALA A 6 13.63 -5.37 12.17
CA ALA A 6 12.45 -5.93 11.49
C ALA A 6 11.47 -4.83 11.10
N LEU A 7 11.20 -3.89 12.01
CA LEU A 7 10.29 -2.78 11.76
C LEU A 7 10.80 -1.85 10.64
N PHE A 8 12.09 -1.52 10.63
CA PHE A 8 12.68 -0.73 9.56
C PHE A 8 12.69 -1.47 8.22
N LYS A 9 12.90 -2.79 8.24
CA LYS A 9 12.82 -3.63 7.05
C LYS A 9 11.40 -3.63 6.49
N ILE A 10 10.39 -3.80 7.34
CA ILE A 10 8.96 -3.76 6.94
C ILE A 10 8.61 -2.43 6.28
N ILE A 11 9.01 -1.30 6.86
CA ILE A 11 8.74 0.02 6.27
C ILE A 11 9.43 0.17 4.91
N GLU A 12 10.65 -0.35 4.76
CA GLU A 12 11.34 -0.34 3.48
C GLU A 12 10.66 -1.23 2.44
N LEU A 13 10.15 -2.39 2.84
CA LEU A 13 9.39 -3.28 1.97
C LEU A 13 8.06 -2.65 1.55
N MET A 14 7.31 -2.04 2.47
CA MET A 14 6.10 -1.28 2.15
C MET A 14 6.40 -0.16 1.16
N ARG A 15 7.46 0.62 1.39
CA ARG A 15 7.88 1.68 0.48
C ARG A 15 8.12 1.18 -0.94
N ARG A 16 8.73 0.00 -1.06
CA ARG A 16 8.95 -0.66 -2.35
C ARG A 16 7.63 -1.14 -2.96
N LEU A 17 6.76 -1.76 -2.15
CA LEU A 17 5.45 -2.22 -2.61
C LEU A 17 4.63 -1.07 -3.17
N GLU A 18 4.54 0.06 -2.45
CA GLU A 18 3.85 1.26 -2.93
C GLU A 18 4.38 1.78 -4.26
N ARG A 19 5.70 1.77 -4.42
CA ARG A 19 6.33 2.21 -5.66
C ARG A 19 6.03 1.25 -6.81
N ASP A 20 6.08 -0.04 -6.55
CA ASP A 20 5.88 -1.06 -7.58
C ASP A 20 4.39 -1.12 -7.97
N LEU A 21 3.45 -0.95 -7.01
CA LEU A 21 2.02 -0.73 -7.25
C LEU A 21 1.75 0.55 -8.05
N ALA A 22 2.42 1.66 -7.74
CA ALA A 22 2.28 2.89 -8.49
C ALA A 22 2.62 2.70 -9.99
N ILE A 23 3.72 1.99 -10.27
CA ILE A 23 4.13 1.67 -11.65
C ILE A 23 3.09 0.74 -12.30
N PHE A 24 2.65 -0.28 -11.57
CA PHE A 24 1.67 -1.25 -12.03
C PHE A 24 0.34 -0.58 -12.44
N TYR A 25 -0.28 0.19 -11.53
CA TYR A 25 -1.56 0.85 -11.80
C TYR A 25 -1.46 1.89 -12.91
N MET A 26 -0.35 2.62 -13.01
CA MET A 26 -0.11 3.55 -14.12
C MET A 26 0.00 2.83 -15.47
N THR A 27 0.67 1.68 -15.49
CA THR A 27 0.80 0.85 -16.70
C THR A 27 -0.57 0.32 -17.13
N MET A 28 -1.36 -0.17 -16.17
CA MET A 28 -2.74 -0.59 -16.40
C MET A 28 -3.60 0.54 -16.97
N ALA A 29 -3.58 1.71 -16.33
CA ALA A 29 -4.35 2.87 -16.77
C ALA A 29 -4.08 3.25 -18.23
N ASN A 30 -2.84 3.11 -18.70
CA ASN A 30 -2.47 3.43 -20.08
C ASN A 30 -2.95 2.41 -21.11
N GLY A 31 -3.23 1.16 -20.69
CA GLY A 31 -3.72 0.10 -21.59
C GLY A 31 -5.23 -0.17 -21.47
N ILE A 32 -5.95 0.57 -20.63
CA ILE A 32 -7.41 0.49 -20.48
C ILE A 32 -8.06 1.56 -21.36
N HIS A 33 -9.01 1.15 -22.22
CA HIS A 33 -9.72 2.09 -23.09
C HIS A 33 -10.90 2.80 -22.41
N ASP A 34 -11.50 2.19 -21.38
CA ASP A 34 -12.53 2.86 -20.60
C ASP A 34 -11.91 4.02 -19.81
N ASN A 35 -12.33 5.25 -20.14
CA ASN A 35 -11.78 6.46 -19.54
C ASN A 35 -12.02 6.56 -18.03
N THR A 36 -13.14 6.03 -17.54
CA THR A 36 -13.49 6.07 -16.11
C THR A 36 -12.58 5.14 -15.34
N ILE A 37 -12.46 3.88 -15.77
CA ILE A 37 -11.61 2.86 -15.15
C ILE A 37 -10.14 3.26 -15.26
N SER A 38 -9.71 3.74 -16.43
CA SER A 38 -8.35 4.27 -16.63
C SER A 38 -8.04 5.42 -15.66
N SER A 39 -8.98 6.35 -15.47
CA SER A 39 -8.80 7.47 -14.54
C SER A 39 -8.72 7.02 -13.08
N ILE A 40 -9.52 6.03 -12.67
CA ILE A 40 -9.46 5.46 -11.31
C ILE A 40 -8.11 4.76 -11.10
N MET A 41 -7.67 3.92 -12.04
CA MET A 41 -6.36 3.26 -11.95
C MET A 41 -5.22 4.28 -11.87
N ARG A 42 -5.31 5.38 -12.64
CA ARG A 42 -4.35 6.47 -12.57
C ARG A 42 -4.36 7.19 -11.21
N LYS A 43 -5.54 7.41 -10.62
CA LYS A 43 -5.68 7.99 -9.28
C LYS A 43 -4.93 7.14 -8.26
N ILE A 44 -5.26 5.85 -8.19
CA ILE A 44 -4.62 4.88 -7.27
C ILE A 44 -3.11 4.90 -7.47
N GLY A 45 -2.63 4.84 -8.73
CA GLY A 45 -1.20 4.88 -9.01
C GLY A 45 -0.47 6.16 -8.55
N LEU A 46 -1.12 7.33 -8.62
CA LEU A 46 -0.55 8.59 -8.12
C LEU A 46 -0.49 8.62 -6.58
N GLU A 47 -1.51 8.08 -5.93
CA GLU A 47 -1.60 7.99 -4.48
C GLU A 47 -0.56 7.03 -3.92
N SER A 48 -0.41 5.83 -4.50
CA SER A 48 0.68 4.89 -4.12
C SER A 48 2.08 5.49 -4.31
N ALA A 49 2.31 6.28 -5.38
CA ALA A 49 3.58 6.99 -5.55
C ALA A 49 3.84 8.00 -4.41
N THR A 50 2.78 8.69 -3.99
CA THR A 50 2.81 9.62 -2.86
C THR A 50 3.07 8.88 -1.55
N HIS A 51 2.43 7.73 -1.32
CA HIS A 51 2.62 6.89 -0.16
C HIS A 51 4.07 6.41 -0.03
N SER A 52 4.68 5.95 -1.14
CA SER A 52 6.11 5.58 -1.17
C SER A 52 7.02 6.73 -0.71
N TYR A 53 6.73 7.96 -1.14
CA TYR A 53 7.45 9.14 -0.67
C TYR A 53 7.22 9.39 0.83
N LEU A 54 5.96 9.36 1.30
CA LEU A 54 5.62 9.56 2.70
C LEU A 54 6.26 8.50 3.62
N LEU A 55 6.40 7.27 3.17
CA LEU A 55 7.07 6.21 3.92
C LEU A 55 8.56 6.47 4.12
N THR A 56 9.21 7.20 3.21
CA THR A 56 10.60 7.67 3.39
C THR A 56 10.70 8.65 4.56
N LEU A 57 9.72 9.56 4.67
CA LEU A 57 9.62 10.49 5.79
C LEU A 57 9.30 9.75 7.10
N VAL A 58 8.32 8.84 7.08
CA VAL A 58 7.95 8.02 8.25
C VAL A 58 9.18 7.27 8.76
N LYS A 59 9.91 6.55 7.89
CA LYS A 59 11.14 5.84 8.25
C LYS A 59 12.15 6.73 8.98
N SER A 60 12.31 7.96 8.53
CA SER A 60 13.22 8.94 9.15
C SER A 60 12.74 9.36 10.55
N LEU A 61 11.44 9.63 10.70
CA LEU A 61 10.83 9.97 11.99
C LEU A 61 10.88 8.80 12.99
N MET A 62 10.75 7.56 12.51
CA MET A 62 10.82 6.36 13.34
C MET A 62 12.21 6.17 13.97
N ARG A 63 13.29 6.61 13.31
CA ARG A 63 14.64 6.62 13.91
C ARG A 63 14.74 7.56 15.12
N GLU A 64 13.99 8.66 15.12
CA GLU A 64 13.94 9.59 16.25
C GLU A 64 12.96 9.14 17.34
N CYS A 65 11.94 8.36 16.97
CA CYS A 65 10.89 7.93 17.87
C CYS A 65 10.48 6.50 17.55
N LEU A 66 11.17 5.52 18.13
CA LEU A 66 10.77 4.12 18.02
C LEU A 66 9.53 3.82 18.90
N PRO A 67 8.64 2.91 18.45
CA PRO A 67 7.56 2.41 19.29
C PRO A 67 8.16 1.62 20.46
N ARG A 68 7.70 1.87 21.69
CA ARG A 68 8.21 1.13 22.88
C ARG A 68 7.70 -0.31 22.94
N ASN A 69 6.49 -0.53 22.42
CA ASN A 69 5.86 -1.85 22.36
C ASN A 69 5.80 -2.24 20.89
N ILE A 70 6.89 -2.82 20.39
CA ILE A 70 6.81 -3.56 19.14
C ILE A 70 6.32 -4.95 19.53
N THR A 71 5.09 -5.22 19.10
CA THR A 71 4.42 -6.53 19.14
C THR A 71 5.34 -7.61 18.62
N ASP A 72 5.15 -8.84 19.11
CA ASP A 72 6.04 -9.98 18.97
C ASP A 72 6.70 -10.15 17.58
N LEU A 73 7.91 -10.72 17.59
CA LEU A 73 8.69 -10.99 16.37
C LEU A 73 7.94 -11.87 15.37
N GLU A 74 7.01 -12.70 15.83
CA GLU A 74 6.20 -13.58 14.98
C GLU A 74 5.27 -12.77 14.09
N THR A 75 4.56 -11.80 14.66
CA THR A 75 3.67 -10.87 13.94
C THR A 75 4.47 -10.07 12.92
N LEU A 76 5.64 -9.54 13.31
CA LEU A 76 6.53 -8.82 12.38
C LEU A 76 7.02 -9.72 11.25
N SER A 77 7.35 -10.98 11.55
CA SER A 77 7.86 -11.92 10.55
C SER A 77 6.76 -12.33 9.56
N SER A 78 5.54 -12.60 10.05
CA SER A 78 4.38 -12.86 9.18
C SER A 78 4.08 -11.66 8.30
N MET A 79 4.07 -10.46 8.88
CA MET A 79 3.88 -9.21 8.15
C MET A 79 4.92 -8.99 7.06
N GLN A 80 6.19 -9.26 7.36
CA GLN A 80 7.25 -9.18 6.37
C GLN A 80 7.03 -10.20 5.23
N GLY A 81 6.69 -11.44 5.56
CA GLY A 81 6.40 -12.48 4.58
C GLY A 81 5.25 -12.11 3.63
N ASP A 82 4.16 -11.58 4.17
CA ASP A 82 3.01 -11.14 3.38
C ASP A 82 3.37 -10.01 2.40
N ILE A 83 4.28 -9.10 2.77
CA ILE A 83 4.75 -8.02 1.87
C ILE A 83 5.72 -8.58 0.82
N GLU A 84 6.64 -9.46 1.21
CA GLU A 84 7.59 -10.08 0.29
C GLU A 84 6.86 -10.93 -0.77
N GLU A 85 5.80 -11.65 -0.38
CA GLU A 85 4.90 -12.35 -1.30
C GLU A 85 4.18 -11.35 -2.23
N SER A 86 3.62 -10.27 -1.68
CA SER A 86 2.91 -9.26 -2.47
C SER A 86 3.81 -8.61 -3.52
N LEU A 87 5.04 -8.26 -3.15
CA LEU A 87 6.05 -7.76 -4.09
C LEU A 87 6.33 -8.74 -5.22
N THR A 88 6.37 -10.04 -4.91
CA THR A 88 6.60 -11.08 -5.93
C THR A 88 5.43 -11.11 -6.91
N HIS A 89 4.19 -11.16 -6.41
CA HIS A 89 3.00 -11.18 -7.26
C HIS A 89 2.83 -9.89 -8.08
N VAL A 90 3.16 -8.71 -7.53
CA VAL A 90 3.12 -7.44 -8.29
C VAL A 90 4.10 -7.48 -9.47
N HIS A 91 5.31 -8.01 -9.29
CA HIS A 91 6.24 -8.20 -10.41
C HIS A 91 5.72 -9.18 -11.46
N GLU A 92 5.17 -10.31 -11.03
CA GLU A 92 4.56 -11.29 -11.95
C GLU A 92 3.40 -10.70 -12.76
N LEU A 93 2.56 -9.88 -12.11
CA LEU A 93 1.47 -9.17 -12.78
C LEU A 93 1.98 -8.11 -13.75
N MET A 94 3.02 -7.35 -13.39
CA MET A 94 3.64 -6.40 -14.31
C MET A 94 4.20 -7.11 -15.55
N ASP A 95 4.88 -8.24 -15.38
CA ASP A 95 5.40 -9.04 -16.50
C ASP A 95 4.26 -9.58 -17.38
N PHE A 96 3.18 -10.05 -16.77
CA PHE A 96 1.97 -10.47 -17.47
C PHE A 96 1.34 -9.32 -18.28
N VAL A 97 1.13 -8.15 -17.67
CA VAL A 97 0.56 -6.97 -18.34
C VAL A 97 1.46 -6.46 -19.47
N ASN A 98 2.78 -6.47 -19.26
CA ASN A 98 3.76 -6.11 -20.29
C ASN A 98 3.76 -7.09 -21.47
N SER A 99 3.43 -8.36 -21.23
CA SER A 99 3.25 -9.34 -22.31
C SER A 99 1.97 -9.09 -23.12
N LYS A 100 0.89 -8.66 -22.47
CA LYS A 100 -0.42 -8.38 -23.08
C LYS A 100 -0.46 -7.07 -23.86
N SER A 101 0.13 -6.01 -23.31
CA SER A 101 0.22 -4.70 -23.95
C SER A 101 0.99 -4.72 -25.28
N LYS A 102 1.99 -5.60 -25.42
CA LYS A 102 2.72 -5.82 -26.70
C LYS A 102 1.84 -6.35 -27.83
N VAL A 103 0.67 -6.91 -27.51
CA VAL A 103 -0.30 -7.44 -28.47
C VAL A 103 -1.45 -6.44 -28.72
N SER A 104 -1.39 -5.22 -28.14
CA SER A 104 -2.44 -4.19 -28.20
C SER A 104 -3.82 -4.68 -27.72
N GLU A 105 -3.85 -5.63 -26.77
CA GLU A 105 -5.09 -6.03 -26.11
C GLU A 105 -5.53 -4.95 -25.11
N ASP A 106 -6.82 -4.61 -25.11
CA ASP A 106 -7.44 -3.80 -24.07
C ASP A 106 -7.31 -4.52 -22.72
N LEU A 107 -6.67 -3.85 -21.76
CA LEU A 107 -6.37 -4.43 -20.45
C LEU A 107 -7.59 -4.47 -19.52
N THR A 108 -8.74 -3.97 -19.94
CA THR A 108 -9.99 -4.06 -19.16
C THR A 108 -10.29 -5.51 -18.74
N GLY A 109 -10.06 -6.49 -19.62
CA GLY A 109 -10.23 -7.92 -19.29
C GLY A 109 -9.28 -8.41 -18.18
N VAL A 110 -8.05 -7.88 -18.16
CA VAL A 110 -7.05 -8.20 -17.12
C VAL A 110 -7.47 -7.63 -15.77
N VAL A 111 -8.03 -6.41 -15.74
CA VAL A 111 -8.59 -5.82 -14.51
C VAL A 111 -9.65 -6.75 -13.92
N ILE A 112 -10.55 -7.28 -14.74
CA ILE A 112 -11.61 -8.20 -14.27
C ILE A 112 -11.01 -9.49 -13.70
N GLU A 113 -10.04 -10.08 -14.39
CA GLU A 113 -9.44 -11.35 -13.98
C GLU A 113 -8.65 -11.21 -12.67
N LYS A 114 -7.97 -10.07 -12.49
CA LYS A 114 -6.98 -9.87 -11.44
C LYS A 114 -7.42 -8.95 -10.31
N LEU A 115 -8.67 -8.48 -10.32
CA LEU A 115 -9.18 -7.52 -9.34
C LEU A 115 -9.01 -7.98 -7.88
N ASN A 116 -9.27 -9.27 -7.60
CA ASN A 116 -9.10 -9.82 -6.24
C ASN A 116 -7.65 -9.74 -5.75
N GLU A 117 -6.68 -9.84 -6.66
CA GLU A 117 -5.27 -9.70 -6.33
C GLU A 117 -4.96 -8.24 -5.98
N PHE A 118 -5.56 -7.28 -6.71
CA PHE A 118 -5.39 -5.84 -6.45
C PHE A 118 -5.95 -5.46 -5.08
N GLU A 119 -7.21 -5.84 -4.79
CA GLU A 119 -7.84 -5.64 -3.49
C GLU A 119 -7.02 -6.31 -2.36
N GLY A 120 -6.43 -7.47 -2.65
CA GLY A 120 -5.54 -8.18 -1.74
C GLY A 120 -4.30 -7.38 -1.34
N PHE A 121 -3.68 -6.65 -2.28
CA PHE A 121 -2.53 -5.79 -1.99
C PHE A 121 -2.93 -4.63 -1.08
N GLU A 122 -4.01 -3.91 -1.41
CA GLU A 122 -4.50 -2.78 -0.63
C GLU A 122 -4.89 -3.19 0.80
N SER A 123 -5.49 -4.38 0.95
CA SER A 123 -5.89 -4.93 2.24
C SER A 123 -4.68 -5.25 3.12
N LYS A 124 -3.64 -5.87 2.54
CA LYS A 124 -2.37 -6.14 3.24
C LYS A 124 -1.69 -4.83 3.68
N ALA A 125 -1.68 -3.82 2.82
CA ALA A 125 -1.15 -2.48 3.13
C ALA A 125 -1.91 -1.83 4.30
N THR A 126 -3.25 -1.81 4.23
CA THR A 126 -4.13 -1.30 5.29
C THR A 126 -3.87 -1.97 6.64
N ARG A 127 -3.72 -3.31 6.65
CA ARG A 127 -3.43 -4.09 7.86
C ARG A 127 -2.11 -3.67 8.49
N MET A 128 -1.09 -3.43 7.66
CA MET A 128 0.22 -2.98 8.09
C MET A 128 0.17 -1.59 8.71
N TYR A 129 -0.43 -0.62 8.02
CA TYR A 129 -0.53 0.74 8.52
C TYR A 129 -1.32 0.80 9.82
N SER A 130 -2.41 0.03 9.92
CA SER A 130 -3.20 -0.12 11.15
C SER A 130 -2.40 -0.70 12.31
N PHE A 131 -1.50 -1.65 12.05
CA PHE A 131 -0.58 -2.17 13.06
C PHE A 131 0.37 -1.07 13.55
N LEU A 132 1.06 -0.38 12.64
CA LEU A 132 2.02 0.67 12.97
C LEU A 132 1.36 1.81 13.75
N ILE A 133 0.19 2.27 13.32
CA ILE A 133 -0.60 3.29 14.02
C ILE A 133 -0.84 2.88 15.48
N ARG A 134 -1.31 1.64 15.71
CA ARG A 134 -1.56 1.12 17.06
C ARG A 134 -0.30 1.09 17.92
N SER A 135 0.86 0.76 17.35
CA SER A 135 2.13 0.78 18.07
C SER A 135 2.56 2.20 18.51
N TYR A 136 2.13 3.24 17.79
CA TYR A 136 2.45 4.64 18.10
C TYR A 136 1.43 5.34 19.01
N LEU A 137 0.16 4.93 19.01
CA LEU A 137 -0.91 5.58 19.79
C LEU A 137 -0.55 5.81 21.27
N PRO A 138 0.04 4.85 22.01
CA PRO A 138 0.41 5.07 23.42
C PRO A 138 1.40 6.24 23.62
N ILE A 139 2.28 6.49 22.65
CA ILE A 139 3.30 7.54 22.73
C ILE A 139 2.67 8.94 22.56
N THR A 140 1.61 9.05 21.75
CA THR A 140 0.94 10.32 21.45
C THR A 140 0.33 11.01 22.67
N SER A 141 0.12 10.26 23.76
CA SER A 141 -0.48 10.72 25.02
C SER A 141 0.54 10.87 26.16
N THR A 142 1.82 10.62 25.91
CA THR A 142 2.87 10.76 26.93
C THR A 142 3.07 12.22 27.35
N LYS A 143 3.21 12.49 28.65
CA LYS A 143 3.35 13.85 29.20
C LYS A 143 4.81 14.31 29.37
N THR A 144 5.76 13.39 29.35
CA THR A 144 7.15 13.62 29.77
C THR A 144 8.09 14.06 28.65
N ASP A 145 7.81 13.70 27.39
CA ASP A 145 8.66 14.01 26.25
C ASP A 145 7.86 14.67 25.13
N LEU A 146 7.85 16.00 25.11
CA LEU A 146 7.08 16.80 24.16
C LEU A 146 7.51 16.56 22.71
N ARG A 147 8.82 16.40 22.46
CA ARG A 147 9.34 16.16 21.11
C ARG A 147 8.93 14.78 20.62
N ARG A 148 9.16 13.74 21.42
CA ARG A 148 8.74 12.36 21.07
C ARG A 148 7.22 12.25 20.89
N ARG A 149 6.44 12.97 21.71
CA ARG A 149 4.99 13.08 21.54
C ARG A 149 4.61 13.74 20.21
N ALA A 150 5.27 14.84 19.84
CA ALA A 150 5.00 15.51 18.56
C ALA A 150 5.39 14.62 17.37
N THR A 151 6.57 13.98 17.41
CA THR A 151 7.05 13.04 16.39
C THR A 151 6.09 11.86 16.21
N SER A 152 5.65 11.22 17.30
CA SER A 152 4.68 10.12 17.22
C SER A 152 3.32 10.56 16.67
N LYS A 153 2.83 11.76 17.02
CA LYS A 153 1.61 12.31 16.42
C LYS A 153 1.74 12.55 14.92
N LEU A 154 2.89 13.03 14.47
CA LEU A 154 3.18 13.21 13.05
C LEU A 154 3.20 11.86 12.32
N ILE A 155 3.90 10.86 12.87
CA ILE A 155 3.92 9.49 12.32
C ILE A 155 2.49 8.94 12.20
N VAL A 156 1.69 9.03 13.27
CA VAL A 156 0.29 8.57 13.25
C VAL A 156 -0.54 9.30 12.20
N LYS A 157 -0.37 10.62 12.06
CA LYS A 157 -1.11 11.40 11.06
C LYS A 157 -0.76 10.98 9.63
N LEU A 158 0.53 10.78 9.34
CA LEU A 158 0.99 10.34 8.02
C LEU A 158 0.49 8.93 7.69
N LEU A 159 0.69 7.98 8.60
CA LEU A 159 0.24 6.59 8.42
C LEU A 159 -1.28 6.48 8.31
N LYS A 160 -2.02 7.30 9.05
CA LYS A 160 -3.49 7.32 8.95
C LYS A 160 -3.95 7.85 7.59
N GLY A 161 -3.31 8.91 7.08
CA GLY A 161 -3.60 9.40 5.73
C GLY A 161 -3.44 8.29 4.69
N ILE A 162 -2.27 7.65 4.66
CA ILE A 162 -2.02 6.51 3.77
C ILE A 162 -3.07 5.41 3.97
N SER A 163 -3.32 4.99 5.21
CA SER A 163 -4.27 3.91 5.50
C SER A 163 -5.72 4.22 5.14
N ASP A 164 -6.12 5.49 5.10
CA ASP A 164 -7.47 5.89 4.70
C ASP A 164 -7.56 5.91 3.16
N ASP A 165 -6.50 6.37 2.46
CA ASP A 165 -6.38 6.26 1.01
C ASP A 165 -6.45 4.78 0.54
N GLU A 166 -5.75 3.84 1.19
CA GLU A 166 -5.81 2.41 0.79
C GLU A 166 -7.21 1.78 0.92
N LYS A 167 -8.02 2.27 1.86
CA LYS A 167 -9.41 1.82 1.98
C LYS A 167 -10.26 2.38 0.85
N GLU A 168 -10.04 3.65 0.51
CA GLU A 168 -10.67 4.27 -0.66
C GLU A 168 -10.27 3.52 -1.94
N HIS A 169 -9.01 3.12 -2.09
CA HIS A 169 -8.56 2.29 -3.22
C HIS A 169 -9.36 0.98 -3.31
N GLN A 170 -9.55 0.27 -2.19
CA GLN A 170 -10.37 -0.95 -2.15
C GLN A 170 -11.81 -0.68 -2.59
N GLU A 171 -12.43 0.37 -2.07
CA GLU A 171 -13.80 0.76 -2.44
C GLU A 171 -13.89 1.06 -3.94
N LEU A 172 -12.93 1.79 -4.49
CA LEU A 172 -12.84 2.11 -5.92
C LEU A 172 -12.66 0.85 -6.78
N LEU A 173 -11.81 -0.09 -6.36
CA LEU A 173 -11.62 -1.37 -7.06
C LEU A 173 -12.90 -2.22 -7.04
N THR A 174 -13.60 -2.27 -5.92
CA THR A 174 -14.90 -2.95 -5.82
C THR A 174 -15.93 -2.32 -6.76
N LEU A 175 -16.01 -0.98 -6.82
CA LEU A 175 -16.92 -0.27 -7.73
C LEU A 175 -16.58 -0.53 -9.20
N ILE A 176 -15.30 -0.63 -9.57
CA ILE A 176 -14.89 -1.07 -10.91
C ILE A 176 -15.44 -2.47 -11.23
N SER A 177 -15.39 -3.40 -10.26
CA SER A 177 -15.99 -4.74 -10.41
C SER A 177 -17.47 -4.67 -10.78
N GLU A 178 -18.22 -3.81 -10.08
CA GLU A 178 -19.66 -3.66 -10.26
C GLU A 178 -19.99 -3.07 -11.63
N LEU A 179 -19.28 -2.01 -12.04
CA LEU A 179 -19.43 -1.39 -13.35
C LEU A 179 -19.19 -2.42 -14.47
N LEU A 180 -18.08 -3.15 -14.42
CA LEU A 180 -17.70 -4.13 -15.44
C LEU A 180 -18.62 -5.37 -15.49
N ARG A 181 -19.30 -5.70 -14.39
CA ARG A 181 -20.32 -6.77 -14.37
C ARG A 181 -21.65 -6.30 -14.96
N SER A 182 -22.02 -5.03 -14.73
CA SER A 182 -23.27 -4.46 -15.21
C SER A 182 -23.33 -4.32 -16.74
N GLU A 183 -22.18 -4.14 -17.40
CA GLU A 183 -22.09 -4.05 -18.88
C GLU A 183 -22.24 -5.42 -19.58
N LYS A 184 -22.14 -6.52 -18.84
CA LYS A 184 -22.27 -7.89 -19.37
C LYS A 184 -23.66 -8.49 -19.16
N ALA A 185 -24.58 -7.78 -18.48
CA ALA A 185 -25.95 -8.20 -18.19
C ALA A 185 -26.95 -7.53 -19.15
#